data_AF-A0A0D2ABX2-F1
#
_entry.id   AF-A0A0D2ABX2-F1
#
_cell.length_a   1.000
_cell.length_b   1.000
_cell.length_c   1.000
_cell.angle_alpha   90.00
_cell.angle_beta   90.00
_cell.angle_gamma   90.00
#
_symmetry.space_group_name_H-M   'P 1'
#
loop_
_entity.id
_entity.type
_entity.pdbx_description
1 polymer ?
#
loop_
_entity_poly.entity_id
_entity_poly.type
_entity_poly.pdbx_seq_one_letter_code
_entity_poly.pdbx_strand_id
1 'polypeptide(L)'
;MANKKIPLVALEEYYFSKAVNDYYESQNAKSPISDYAPSVQSSISELGPARLTAMTKGRITLQVICHHPNTIAIPADVCRASNDELHAAISSSPDPSRFAALAVLPTVDPTAAAEELRRCVNELHFVGSMVDNTTNGSYYDDASFWPIFAVHELLDVPLYLHSPSASSGPLPASPSAQKYPPAITKMLTRRSSYSNDSRSIAKSTPTTTQHILHLFLAGVFDTYPGLKLIIGHMGTHLASRLERNHRLIQAHVPVELRPTRHLLQVWHSNLYITTSHTFNLAAMSSLTELCCADKVLYSVGWPTSSCTDGLSFMRDLRVSGLINDEDFDNIAYRNAVRLLGLRLPKTEDGTQIGLDAQGDGADGAKLRPWLSVGSSGTDDLSGSGAILTGASFTSAAEFPFPHSPLETVNE
;
A
#
# COMPACT_ATOMS: atom_id res chain seq x y z
N MET A 1 22.09 -9.55 -27.44
CA MET A 1 20.63 -9.48 -27.19
C MET A 1 20.42 -8.30 -26.28
N ALA A 2 19.49 -7.39 -26.59
CA ALA A 2 19.21 -6.25 -25.71
C ALA A 2 18.81 -6.77 -24.32
N ASN A 3 19.39 -6.20 -23.26
CA ASN A 3 19.11 -6.64 -21.88
C ASN A 3 17.63 -6.39 -21.60
N LYS A 4 16.84 -7.45 -21.41
CA LYS A 4 15.40 -7.32 -21.14
C LYS A 4 15.22 -6.53 -19.84
N LYS A 5 14.37 -5.52 -19.84
CA LYS A 5 14.06 -4.69 -18.66
C LYS A 5 12.69 -5.08 -18.12
N ILE A 6 12.58 -5.26 -16.81
CA ILE A 6 11.33 -5.58 -16.11
C ILE A 6 10.70 -4.28 -15.62
N PRO A 7 9.50 -3.91 -16.09
CA PRO A 7 8.83 -2.69 -15.63
C PRO A 7 8.54 -2.73 -14.14
N LEU A 8 8.60 -1.55 -13.50
CA LEU A 8 8.12 -1.35 -12.13
C LEU A 8 6.99 -0.31 -12.17
N VAL A 9 5.77 -0.72 -11.81
CA VAL A 9 4.62 0.17 -11.67
C VAL A 9 4.36 0.38 -10.20
N ALA A 10 4.52 1.61 -9.73
CA ALA A 10 4.36 1.94 -8.32
C ALA A 10 3.04 2.68 -8.08
N LEU A 11 2.24 2.19 -7.13
CA LEU A 11 0.98 2.81 -6.69
C LEU A 11 1.18 3.59 -5.38
N GLU A 12 0.15 4.30 -4.88
CA GLU A 12 0.22 5.09 -3.63
C GLU A 12 1.34 6.15 -3.66
N GLU A 13 1.49 6.84 -4.79
CA GLU A 13 2.55 7.85 -4.97
C GLU A 13 1.95 9.25 -4.79
N TYR A 14 2.32 9.93 -3.70
CA TYR A 14 1.56 11.07 -3.22
C TYR A 14 1.77 12.35 -4.02
N TYR A 15 0.67 13.09 -4.16
CA TYR A 15 0.58 14.48 -4.61
C TYR A 15 -0.19 15.30 -3.57
N PHE A 16 0.14 16.58 -3.37
CA PHE A 16 -0.64 17.47 -2.51
C PHE A 16 -1.11 18.70 -3.29
N SER A 17 -2.43 18.83 -3.40
CA SER A 17 -3.09 19.88 -4.17
C SER A 17 -3.00 21.24 -3.49
N LYS A 18 -2.92 22.29 -4.30
CA LYS A 18 -2.98 23.67 -3.81
C LYS A 18 -4.38 23.98 -3.30
N ALA A 19 -5.44 23.63 -4.03
CA ALA A 19 -6.83 23.80 -3.59
C ALA A 19 -7.09 23.18 -2.21
N VAL A 20 -6.55 21.98 -1.96
CA VAL A 20 -6.65 21.34 -0.64
C VAL A 20 -5.87 22.13 0.41
N ASN A 21 -4.63 22.55 0.14
CA ASN A 21 -3.86 23.36 1.07
C ASN A 21 -4.57 24.69 1.43
N ASP A 22 -5.09 25.40 0.43
CA ASP A 22 -5.86 26.64 0.62
C ASP A 22 -7.11 26.37 1.48
N TYR A 23 -7.76 25.22 1.30
CA TYR A 23 -8.88 24.81 2.15
C TYR A 23 -8.46 24.61 3.60
N TYR A 24 -7.34 23.93 3.90
CA TYR A 24 -6.80 23.83 5.26
C TYR A 24 -6.57 25.21 5.89
N GLU A 25 -5.99 26.14 5.14
CA GLU A 25 -5.77 27.52 5.59
C GLU A 25 -7.10 28.22 5.89
N SER A 26 -8.11 28.06 5.03
CA SER A 26 -9.46 28.63 5.24
C SER A 26 -10.16 28.09 6.49
N GLN A 27 -9.89 26.83 6.84
CA GLN A 27 -10.43 26.18 8.04
C GLN A 27 -9.58 26.45 9.30
N ASN A 28 -8.51 27.24 9.18
CA ASN A 28 -7.51 27.45 10.24
C ASN A 28 -6.99 26.11 10.81
N ALA A 29 -6.89 25.10 9.94
CA ALA A 29 -6.48 23.75 10.26
C ALA A 29 -5.01 23.54 9.87
N LYS A 30 -4.31 22.71 10.64
CA LYS A 30 -2.92 22.37 10.33
C LYS A 30 -2.85 21.45 9.12
N SER A 31 -2.20 21.89 8.05
CA SER A 31 -1.94 21.07 6.86
C SER A 31 -1.19 19.77 7.22
N PRO A 32 -1.60 18.60 6.68
CA PRO A 32 -1.01 17.30 7.00
C PRO A 32 0.46 17.21 6.58
N ILE A 33 0.89 18.00 5.61
CA ILE A 33 2.26 17.96 5.10
C ILE A 33 3.22 18.89 5.85
N SER A 34 2.71 19.79 6.69
CA SER A 34 3.50 20.82 7.39
C SER A 34 4.59 20.27 8.32
N ASP A 35 4.43 19.03 8.79
CA ASP A 35 5.37 18.37 9.69
C ASP A 35 6.50 17.61 8.98
N TYR A 36 6.47 17.52 7.65
CA TYR A 36 7.53 16.93 6.84
C TYR A 36 8.71 17.88 6.66
N ALA A 37 9.87 17.33 6.30
CA ALA A 37 11.02 18.15 5.92
C ALA A 37 10.68 19.02 4.69
N PRO A 38 11.27 20.22 4.56
CA PRO A 38 10.99 21.11 3.42
C PRO A 38 11.16 20.45 2.05
N SER A 39 12.15 19.56 1.90
CA SER A 39 12.36 18.81 0.65
C SER A 39 11.17 17.92 0.26
N VAL A 40 10.51 17.30 1.23
CA VAL A 40 9.31 16.47 1.00
C VAL A 40 8.11 17.35 0.66
N GLN A 41 7.95 18.47 1.37
CA GLN A 41 6.88 19.44 1.10
C GLN A 41 6.99 20.01 -0.33
N SER A 42 8.20 20.30 -0.80
CA SER A 42 8.39 20.74 -2.20
C SER A 42 8.14 19.62 -3.21
N SER A 43 8.59 18.39 -2.92
CA SER A 43 8.47 17.25 -3.85
C SER A 43 7.05 16.70 -3.98
N ILE A 44 6.23 16.83 -2.94
CA ILE A 44 4.86 16.29 -2.94
C ILE A 44 3.91 17.14 -3.79
N SER A 45 4.20 18.42 -3.99
CA SER A 45 3.35 19.32 -4.79
C SER A 45 3.72 19.37 -6.28
N GLU A 46 4.71 18.59 -6.74
CA GLU A 46 5.13 18.61 -8.15
C GLU A 46 5.18 17.22 -8.81
N LEU A 47 4.94 17.22 -10.12
CA LEU A 47 5.11 16.08 -11.04
C LEU A 47 6.19 16.37 -12.09
N GLY A 48 7.21 17.15 -11.70
CA GLY A 48 8.26 17.65 -12.58
C GLY A 48 9.59 16.92 -12.45
N PRO A 49 10.72 17.61 -12.73
CA PRO A 49 12.04 17.00 -12.83
C PRO A 49 12.51 16.26 -11.57
N ALA A 50 12.17 16.71 -10.36
CA ALA A 50 12.67 16.06 -9.15
C ALA A 50 12.01 14.69 -8.96
N ARG A 51 10.69 14.59 -9.20
CA ARG A 51 9.98 13.31 -9.23
C ARG A 51 10.49 12.38 -10.33
N LEU A 52 10.64 12.87 -11.57
CA LEU A 52 11.16 12.05 -12.68
C LEU A 52 12.58 11.54 -12.40
N THR A 53 13.42 12.36 -11.76
CA THR A 53 14.76 11.96 -11.29
C THR A 53 14.67 10.86 -10.23
N ALA A 54 13.78 10.98 -9.25
CA ALA A 54 13.56 9.96 -8.22
C ALA A 54 13.08 8.64 -8.83
N MET A 55 12.12 8.69 -9.76
CA MET A 55 11.63 7.53 -10.50
C MET A 55 12.76 6.85 -11.30
N THR A 56 13.63 7.64 -11.95
CA THR A 56 14.78 7.14 -12.70
C THR A 56 15.76 6.39 -11.79
N LYS A 57 16.07 6.97 -10.62
CA LYS A 57 16.91 6.33 -9.58
C LYS A 57 16.29 5.04 -9.04
N GLY A 58 14.97 5.00 -8.89
CA GLY A 58 14.21 3.82 -8.48
C GLY A 58 13.90 2.81 -9.59
N ARG A 59 14.33 3.06 -10.84
CA ARG A 59 13.96 2.27 -12.04
C ARG A 59 12.44 2.10 -12.21
N ILE A 60 11.65 3.04 -11.71
CA ILE A 60 10.19 3.03 -11.81
C ILE A 60 9.84 3.32 -13.27
N THR A 61 8.92 2.56 -13.86
CA THR A 61 8.42 2.77 -15.22
C THR A 61 7.28 3.76 -15.22
N LEU A 62 6.31 3.59 -14.30
CA LEU A 62 5.12 4.41 -14.17
C LEU A 62 4.76 4.58 -12.69
N GLN A 63 4.33 5.78 -12.30
CA GLN A 63 3.71 6.02 -11.00
C GLN A 63 2.20 6.26 -11.15
N VAL A 64 1.40 5.61 -10.32
CA VAL A 64 -0.01 5.92 -10.16
C VAL A 64 -0.13 6.91 -9.00
N ILE A 65 -0.38 8.16 -9.37
CA ILE A 65 -0.40 9.30 -8.46
C ILE A 65 -1.74 9.38 -7.72
N CYS A 66 -1.70 9.68 -6.43
CA CYS A 66 -2.89 9.88 -5.61
C CYS A 66 -2.69 11.06 -4.67
N HIS A 67 -3.77 11.70 -4.24
CA HIS A 67 -3.68 12.77 -3.25
C HIS A 67 -3.16 12.23 -1.91
N HIS A 68 -2.32 12.98 -1.19
CA HIS A 68 -1.90 12.61 0.17
C HIS A 68 -3.11 12.52 1.12
N PRO A 69 -3.15 11.56 2.06
CA PRO A 69 -4.25 11.41 3.00
C PRO A 69 -4.57 12.70 3.77
N ASN A 70 -5.85 12.96 3.98
CA ASN A 70 -6.32 14.16 4.68
C ASN A 70 -6.59 13.88 6.16
N THR A 71 -6.58 14.94 6.96
CA THR A 71 -6.91 14.90 8.40
C THR A 71 -8.24 15.56 8.72
N ILE A 72 -8.82 16.26 7.75
CA ILE A 72 -10.17 16.82 7.80
C ILE A 72 -10.92 16.38 6.55
N ALA A 73 -12.25 16.35 6.64
CA ALA A 73 -13.10 16.12 5.49
C ALA A 73 -12.93 17.22 4.43
N ILE A 74 -12.81 16.80 3.17
CA ILE A 74 -12.67 17.70 2.01
C ILE A 74 -14.01 17.75 1.25
N PRO A 75 -14.58 18.94 0.99
CA PRO A 75 -15.85 19.10 0.29
C PRO A 75 -15.70 18.85 -1.22
N ALA A 76 -16.84 18.67 -1.89
CA ALA A 76 -16.90 18.25 -3.29
C ALA A 76 -16.22 19.20 -4.29
N ASP A 77 -16.38 20.51 -4.09
CA ASP A 77 -15.74 21.55 -4.91
C ASP A 77 -14.21 21.53 -4.78
N VAL A 78 -13.70 21.33 -3.57
CA VAL A 78 -12.25 21.22 -3.31
C VAL A 78 -11.68 19.91 -3.86
N CYS A 79 -12.38 18.78 -3.70
CA CYS A 79 -11.96 17.52 -4.33
C CYS A 79 -11.91 17.63 -5.85
N ARG A 80 -12.93 18.25 -6.46
CA ARG A 80 -12.96 18.50 -7.91
C ARG A 80 -11.77 19.35 -8.36
N ALA A 81 -11.52 20.48 -7.68
CA ALA A 81 -10.38 21.33 -7.97
C ALA A 81 -9.04 20.57 -7.82
N SER A 82 -8.89 19.75 -6.79
CA SER A 82 -7.71 18.90 -6.59
C SER A 82 -7.51 17.89 -7.72
N ASN A 83 -8.59 17.27 -8.22
CA ASN A 83 -8.51 16.31 -9.34
C ASN A 83 -8.15 17.03 -10.65
N ASP A 84 -8.69 18.23 -10.89
CA ASP A 84 -8.35 19.06 -12.05
C ASP A 84 -6.89 19.53 -12.00
N GLU A 85 -6.40 19.94 -10.83
CA GLU A 85 -4.99 20.29 -10.59
C GLU A 85 -4.06 19.11 -10.86
N LEU A 86 -4.40 17.91 -10.37
CA LEU A 86 -3.61 16.71 -10.61
C LEU A 86 -3.58 16.36 -12.11
N HIS A 87 -4.72 16.41 -12.79
CA HIS A 87 -4.80 16.16 -14.23
C HIS A 87 -3.96 17.18 -15.03
N ALA A 88 -4.03 18.46 -14.67
CA ALA A 88 -3.22 19.51 -15.28
C ALA A 88 -1.71 19.33 -15.00
N ALA A 89 -1.35 18.93 -13.77
CA ALA A 89 0.03 18.67 -13.38
C ALA A 89 0.64 17.47 -14.13
N ILE A 90 -0.14 16.40 -14.34
CA ILE A 90 0.28 15.27 -15.18
C ILE A 90 0.48 15.74 -16.61
N SER A 91 -0.51 16.44 -17.18
CA SER A 91 -0.48 16.91 -18.57
C SER A 91 0.69 17.87 -18.86
N SER A 92 1.08 18.67 -17.87
CA SER A 92 2.18 19.63 -17.96
C SER A 92 3.54 19.04 -17.58
N SER A 93 3.59 17.77 -17.18
CA SER A 93 4.84 17.10 -16.84
C SER A 93 5.74 16.95 -18.08
N PRO A 94 7.08 16.97 -17.93
CA PRO A 94 7.98 16.68 -19.05
C PRO A 94 7.80 15.29 -19.68
N ASP A 95 7.25 14.32 -18.93
CA ASP A 95 6.97 12.97 -19.43
C ASP A 95 5.62 12.46 -18.87
N PRO A 96 4.48 12.94 -19.43
CA PRO A 96 3.15 12.62 -18.93
C PRO A 96 2.82 11.14 -19.06
N SER A 97 3.46 10.43 -19.99
CA SER A 97 3.23 9.00 -20.26
C SER A 97 3.59 8.07 -19.10
N ARG A 98 4.36 8.60 -18.13
CA ARG A 98 4.83 7.88 -16.96
C ARG A 98 3.96 8.07 -15.72
N PHE A 99 2.79 8.69 -15.87
CA PHE A 99 1.86 8.93 -14.78
C PHE A 99 0.46 8.43 -15.13
N ALA A 100 -0.19 7.83 -14.13
CA ALA A 100 -1.64 7.65 -14.06
C ALA A 100 -2.14 8.27 -12.76
N ALA A 101 -3.45 8.37 -12.56
CA ALA A 101 -4.01 9.03 -11.38
C ALA A 101 -5.18 8.28 -10.74
N LEU A 102 -5.26 8.38 -9.42
CA LEU A 102 -6.42 8.03 -8.61
C LEU A 102 -7.08 9.32 -8.11
N ALA A 103 -8.40 9.40 -8.24
CA ALA A 103 -9.19 10.53 -7.76
C ALA A 103 -9.15 10.64 -6.23
N VAL A 104 -9.16 11.86 -5.71
CA VAL A 104 -9.63 12.13 -4.34
C VAL A 104 -11.15 12.36 -4.38
N LEU A 105 -11.88 11.78 -3.42
CA LEU A 105 -13.34 11.84 -3.40
C LEU A 105 -13.88 12.52 -2.12
N PRO A 106 -14.96 13.32 -2.23
CA PRO A 106 -15.61 13.98 -1.09
C PRO A 106 -16.49 12.99 -0.33
N THR A 107 -15.89 12.08 0.43
CA THR A 107 -16.60 11.01 1.17
C THR A 107 -17.62 11.51 2.20
N VAL A 108 -17.63 12.82 2.53
CA VAL A 108 -18.72 13.44 3.31
C VAL A 108 -20.06 13.47 2.60
N ASP A 109 -20.05 13.39 1.28
CA ASP A 109 -21.23 13.27 0.43
C ASP A 109 -21.00 12.09 -0.54
N PRO A 110 -21.43 10.87 -0.17
CA PRO A 110 -21.22 9.68 -0.99
C PRO A 110 -21.85 9.77 -2.39
N THR A 111 -22.90 10.57 -2.57
CA THR A 111 -23.53 10.77 -3.89
C THR A 111 -22.63 11.64 -4.75
N ALA A 112 -22.17 12.78 -4.22
CA ALA A 112 -21.21 13.64 -4.91
C ALA A 112 -19.87 12.92 -5.17
N ALA A 113 -19.44 12.04 -4.25
CA ALA A 113 -18.27 11.19 -4.45
C ALA A 113 -18.43 10.23 -5.62
N ALA A 114 -19.61 9.62 -5.78
CA ALA A 114 -19.90 8.75 -6.91
C ALA A 114 -19.92 9.53 -8.25
N GLU A 115 -20.51 10.72 -8.26
CA GLU A 115 -20.53 11.60 -9.43
C GLU A 115 -19.12 12.06 -9.84
N GLU A 116 -18.30 12.46 -8.86
CA GLU A 116 -16.93 12.90 -9.11
C GLU A 116 -16.04 11.77 -9.62
N LEU A 117 -16.22 10.53 -9.13
CA LEU A 117 -15.52 9.37 -9.71
C LEU A 117 -15.88 9.18 -11.19
N ARG A 118 -17.17 9.23 -11.55
CA ARG A 118 -17.61 9.10 -12.95
C ARG A 118 -16.93 10.13 -13.82
N ARG A 119 -16.85 11.38 -13.36
CA ARG A 119 -16.17 12.44 -14.08
C ARG A 119 -14.68 12.16 -14.23
N CYS A 120 -14.00 11.84 -13.12
CA CYS A 120 -12.56 11.57 -13.15
C CYS A 120 -12.20 10.45 -14.11
N VAL A 121 -12.99 9.37 -14.15
CA VAL A 121 -12.76 8.24 -15.06
C VAL A 121 -13.08 8.61 -16.51
N ASN A 122 -14.25 9.20 -16.77
CA ASN A 122 -14.73 9.43 -18.14
C ASN A 122 -14.08 10.64 -18.83
N GLU A 123 -13.79 11.70 -18.07
CA GLU A 123 -13.31 12.99 -18.59
C GLU A 123 -11.82 13.21 -18.33
N LEU A 124 -11.32 12.81 -17.15
CA LEU A 124 -9.91 13.00 -16.78
C LEU A 124 -9.03 11.75 -16.99
N HIS A 125 -9.65 10.63 -17.37
CA HIS A 125 -9.00 9.32 -17.59
C HIS A 125 -8.25 8.77 -16.37
N PHE A 126 -8.74 9.08 -15.16
CA PHE A 126 -8.22 8.49 -13.93
C PHE A 126 -8.58 7.00 -13.86
N VAL A 127 -7.75 6.22 -13.19
CA VAL A 127 -7.81 4.75 -13.18
C VAL A 127 -8.43 4.17 -11.90
N GLY A 128 -9.11 5.00 -11.12
CA GLY A 128 -9.72 4.64 -9.84
C GLY A 128 -9.73 5.82 -8.87
N SER A 129 -9.88 5.53 -7.58
CA SER A 129 -9.78 6.55 -6.53
C SER A 129 -9.00 6.07 -5.31
N MET A 130 -8.58 7.02 -4.49
CA MET A 130 -8.08 6.76 -3.15
C MET A 130 -8.86 7.60 -2.13
N VAL A 131 -9.29 6.95 -1.06
CA VAL A 131 -10.00 7.59 0.05
C VAL A 131 -9.27 7.32 1.36
N ASP A 132 -9.43 8.25 2.30
CA ASP A 132 -8.95 8.07 3.67
C ASP A 132 -9.67 6.89 4.34
N ASN A 133 -9.10 6.33 5.41
CA ASN A 133 -9.71 5.18 6.08
C ASN A 133 -11.08 5.49 6.70
N THR A 134 -11.34 6.74 7.07
CA THR A 134 -12.59 7.15 7.73
C THR A 134 -12.94 8.57 7.37
N THR A 135 -14.24 8.87 7.40
CA THR A 135 -14.75 10.23 7.25
C THR A 135 -15.46 10.63 8.51
N ASN A 136 -15.00 11.72 9.14
CA ASN A 136 -15.51 12.18 10.44
C ASN A 136 -15.54 11.05 11.50
N GLY A 137 -14.54 10.16 11.48
CA GLY A 137 -14.43 9.03 12.40
C GLY A 137 -15.32 7.83 12.10
N SER A 138 -16.10 7.86 11.02
CA SER A 138 -16.96 6.74 10.59
C SER A 138 -16.28 5.91 9.50
N TYR A 139 -16.44 4.59 9.60
CA TYR A 139 -16.17 3.64 8.52
C TYR A 139 -17.28 3.71 7.46
N TYR A 140 -17.06 3.03 6.35
CA TYR A 140 -17.92 3.04 5.16
C TYR A 140 -18.84 1.83 5.07
N ASP A 141 -19.09 1.14 6.19
CA ASP A 141 -19.99 0.00 6.30
C ASP A 141 -21.47 0.39 6.23
N ASP A 142 -21.82 1.63 6.60
CA ASP A 142 -23.18 2.15 6.46
C ASP A 142 -23.59 2.28 4.97
N ALA A 143 -24.83 1.87 4.66
CA ALA A 143 -25.38 1.84 3.31
C ALA A 143 -25.38 3.22 2.61
N SER A 144 -25.33 4.32 3.37
CA SER A 144 -25.19 5.67 2.81
C SER A 144 -23.88 5.87 2.04
N PHE A 145 -22.81 5.13 2.37
CA PHE A 145 -21.53 5.18 1.64
C PHE A 145 -21.51 4.30 0.39
N TRP A 146 -22.45 3.37 0.25
CA TRP A 146 -22.44 2.36 -0.82
C TRP A 146 -22.58 2.90 -2.25
N PRO A 147 -23.14 4.11 -2.52
CA PRO A 147 -23.01 4.72 -3.84
C PRO A 147 -21.58 4.79 -4.36
N ILE A 148 -20.59 4.95 -3.47
CA ILE A 148 -19.17 4.93 -3.81
C ILE A 148 -18.77 3.54 -4.34
N PHE A 149 -19.14 2.46 -3.64
CA PHE A 149 -18.81 1.09 -4.08
C PHE A 149 -19.54 0.70 -5.37
N ALA A 150 -20.81 1.05 -5.47
CA ALA A 150 -21.63 0.79 -6.66
C ALA A 150 -21.02 1.41 -7.92
N VAL A 151 -20.50 2.64 -7.83
CA VAL A 151 -19.90 3.30 -8.99
C VAL A 151 -18.53 2.71 -9.36
N HIS A 152 -17.75 2.24 -8.39
CA HIS A 152 -16.47 1.57 -8.66
C HIS A 152 -16.69 0.25 -9.41
N GLU A 153 -17.66 -0.56 -8.97
CA GLU A 153 -18.02 -1.80 -9.66
C GLU A 153 -18.56 -1.53 -11.06
N LEU A 154 -19.46 -0.54 -11.21
CA LEU A 154 -20.02 -0.19 -12.52
C LEU A 154 -18.97 0.29 -13.53
N LEU A 155 -18.00 1.08 -13.08
CA LEU A 155 -16.91 1.59 -13.94
C LEU A 155 -15.76 0.58 -14.09
N ASP A 156 -15.79 -0.53 -13.35
CA ASP A 156 -14.74 -1.54 -13.26
C ASP A 156 -13.36 -1.00 -12.81
N VAL A 157 -13.35 0.05 -11.96
CA VAL A 157 -12.14 0.67 -11.42
C VAL A 157 -11.97 0.41 -9.93
N PRO A 158 -10.73 0.30 -9.42
CA PRO A 158 -10.51 0.03 -8.00
C PRO A 158 -10.66 1.25 -7.10
N LEU A 159 -11.04 0.96 -5.85
CA LEU A 159 -10.99 1.88 -4.72
C LEU A 159 -9.76 1.56 -3.86
N TYR A 160 -8.88 2.52 -3.66
CA TYR A 160 -7.77 2.41 -2.71
C TYR A 160 -8.22 2.92 -1.35
N LEU A 161 -8.24 2.05 -0.34
CA LEU A 161 -8.52 2.42 1.04
C LEU A 161 -7.20 2.70 1.75
N HIS A 162 -6.87 3.98 1.93
CA HIS A 162 -5.62 4.39 2.56
C HIS A 162 -5.65 4.13 4.07
N SER A 163 -4.50 3.78 4.65
CA SER A 163 -4.40 3.54 6.08
C SER A 163 -4.60 4.82 6.90
N PRO A 164 -5.25 4.74 8.07
CA PRO A 164 -5.52 5.94 8.87
C PRO A 164 -4.23 6.66 9.22
N SER A 165 -4.19 7.96 8.92
CA SER A 165 -3.08 8.81 9.31
C SER A 165 -3.05 8.92 10.84
N ALA A 166 -1.91 8.69 11.45
CA ALA A 166 -1.76 8.69 12.90
C ALA A 166 -2.06 10.06 13.57
N SER A 167 -2.40 11.09 12.80
CA SER A 167 -2.95 12.36 13.26
C SER A 167 -4.47 12.36 13.49
N SER A 168 -5.20 11.30 13.13
CA SER A 168 -6.68 11.22 13.25
C SER A 168 -7.14 10.74 14.62
N GLY A 169 -6.67 11.38 15.69
CA GLY A 169 -7.18 11.15 17.04
C GLY A 169 -6.22 11.56 18.16
N PRO A 170 -6.73 11.81 19.38
CA PRO A 170 -5.87 12.01 20.54
C PRO A 170 -5.10 10.72 20.83
N LEU A 171 -3.78 10.83 20.85
CA LEU A 171 -2.89 9.73 21.18
C LEU A 171 -3.15 9.25 22.61
N PRO A 172 -3.08 7.93 22.88
CA PRO A 172 -3.16 7.45 24.25
C PRO A 172 -2.04 8.09 25.08
N ALA A 173 -2.43 8.79 26.14
CA ALA A 173 -1.48 9.38 27.08
C ALA A 173 -0.77 8.24 27.83
N SER A 174 0.42 7.85 27.36
CA SER A 174 1.31 7.05 28.20
C SER A 174 1.81 7.94 29.33
N PRO A 175 1.75 7.52 30.61
CA PRO A 175 2.42 8.21 31.71
C PRO A 175 3.93 8.38 31.47
N SER A 176 4.50 7.61 30.54
CA SER A 176 5.89 7.70 30.11
C SER A 176 6.09 8.56 28.85
N ALA A 177 5.03 9.01 28.16
CA ALA A 177 5.16 9.88 26.99
C ALA A 177 5.85 11.21 27.30
N GLN A 178 5.67 11.73 28.51
CA GLN A 178 6.38 12.91 29.02
C GLN A 178 7.86 12.66 29.33
N LYS A 179 8.29 11.40 29.43
CA LYS A 179 9.68 11.01 29.68
C LYS A 179 10.50 10.91 28.39
N TYR A 180 9.84 10.81 27.24
CA TYR A 180 10.53 10.74 25.95
C TYR A 180 10.84 12.14 25.42
N PRO A 181 12.02 12.35 24.82
CA PRO A 181 12.29 13.54 24.04
C PRO A 181 11.21 13.74 22.95
N PRO A 182 10.84 14.99 22.61
CA PRO A 182 9.77 15.27 21.64
C PRO A 182 9.91 14.55 20.28
N ALA A 183 11.14 14.32 19.81
CA ALA A 183 11.41 13.59 18.59
C ALA A 183 11.01 12.10 18.67
N ILE A 184 11.25 11.46 19.82
CA ILE A 184 10.87 10.06 20.07
C ILE A 184 9.36 9.94 20.23
N THR A 185 8.73 10.88 20.94
CA THR A 185 7.27 10.97 21.01
C THR A 185 6.66 11.14 19.61
N LYS A 186 7.20 12.04 18.77
CA LYS A 186 6.75 12.22 17.38
C LYS A 186 6.92 10.94 16.54
N MET A 187 8.00 10.19 16.71
CA MET A 187 8.21 8.90 16.04
C MET A 187 7.17 7.85 16.45
N LEU A 188 7.03 7.60 17.76
CA LEU A 188 6.13 6.59 18.32
C LEU A 188 4.66 6.86 17.98
N THR A 189 4.31 8.13 17.78
CA THR A 189 2.93 8.56 17.57
C THR A 189 2.56 8.76 16.11
N ARG A 190 3.52 8.95 15.19
CA ARG A 190 3.24 9.25 13.77
C ARG A 190 3.70 8.21 12.76
N ARG A 191 4.70 7.39 13.11
CA ARG A 191 5.36 6.45 12.18
C ARG A 191 5.38 5.01 12.68
N SER A 192 4.90 4.80 13.89
CA SER A 192 4.80 3.45 14.42
C SER A 192 3.54 2.81 13.86
N SER A 193 3.70 1.67 13.17
CA SER A 193 2.63 0.73 12.84
C SER A 193 1.81 0.26 14.08
N TYR A 194 2.14 0.75 15.28
CA TYR A 194 1.38 0.62 16.52
C TYR A 194 -0.08 1.06 16.43
N SER A 195 -0.47 1.92 15.49
CA SER A 195 -1.89 2.25 15.27
C SER A 195 -2.68 1.09 14.67
N ASN A 196 -2.03 0.14 13.99
CA ASN A 196 -2.72 -0.93 13.27
C ASN A 196 -2.97 -2.18 14.12
N ASP A 197 -2.38 -2.30 15.32
CA ASP A 197 -2.43 -3.54 16.10
C ASP A 197 -2.73 -3.38 17.60
N SER A 198 -3.13 -2.20 18.07
CA SER A 198 -3.45 -2.04 19.50
C SER A 198 -4.90 -2.43 19.82
N ARG A 199 -5.14 -3.73 20.06
CA ARG A 199 -6.27 -4.19 20.89
C ARG A 199 -6.08 -3.83 22.38
N SER A 200 -5.57 -2.64 22.68
CA SER A 200 -5.32 -2.19 24.05
C SER A 200 -5.14 -0.67 24.14
N ILE A 201 -6.17 -0.03 24.72
CA ILE A 201 -6.15 1.25 25.46
C ILE A 201 -6.24 2.55 24.64
N ALA A 202 -7.03 2.56 23.56
CA ALA A 202 -7.86 3.72 23.21
C ALA A 202 -9.07 3.24 22.42
N LYS A 203 -10.29 3.63 22.82
CA LYS A 203 -11.54 3.30 22.13
C LYS A 203 -11.71 4.00 20.76
N SER A 204 -10.66 4.44 20.06
CA SER A 204 -10.86 5.46 19.01
C SER A 204 -9.76 5.63 17.96
N THR A 205 -8.93 4.63 17.66
CA THR A 205 -8.10 4.70 16.44
C THR A 205 -8.63 3.71 15.41
N PRO A 206 -9.29 4.20 14.35
CA PRO A 206 -9.68 3.35 13.23
C PRO A 206 -8.47 2.59 12.67
N THR A 207 -8.68 1.39 12.14
CA THR A 207 -7.64 0.62 11.42
C THR A 207 -8.21 0.11 10.11
N THR A 208 -7.38 0.01 9.07
CA THR A 208 -7.80 -0.54 7.77
C THR A 208 -8.28 -1.99 7.91
N THR A 209 -7.61 -2.79 8.75
CA THR A 209 -7.99 -4.18 9.02
C THR A 209 -9.38 -4.28 9.64
N GLN A 210 -9.71 -3.44 10.63
CA GLN A 210 -11.07 -3.41 11.17
C GLN A 210 -12.07 -2.93 10.13
N HIS A 211 -11.74 -1.88 9.37
CA HIS A 211 -12.61 -1.36 8.33
C HIS A 211 -13.00 -2.45 7.31
N ILE A 212 -12.04 -3.25 6.84
CA ILE A 212 -12.33 -4.36 5.92
C ILE A 212 -13.28 -5.39 6.55
N LEU A 213 -13.12 -5.70 7.84
CA LEU A 213 -14.03 -6.60 8.55
C LEU A 213 -15.44 -5.99 8.71
N HIS A 214 -15.54 -4.68 8.91
CA HIS A 214 -16.81 -3.95 8.92
C HIS A 214 -17.51 -4.03 7.56
N LEU A 215 -16.80 -3.72 6.46
CA LEU A 215 -17.33 -3.84 5.10
C LEU A 215 -17.78 -5.27 4.78
N PHE A 216 -16.99 -6.26 5.22
CA PHE A 216 -17.33 -7.67 5.05
C PHE A 216 -18.62 -8.02 5.78
N LEU A 217 -18.71 -7.76 7.09
CA LEU A 217 -19.87 -8.10 7.91
C LEU A 217 -21.13 -7.31 7.54
N ALA A 218 -20.98 -6.12 6.95
CA ALA A 218 -22.09 -5.33 6.41
C ALA A 218 -22.63 -5.85 5.07
N GLY A 219 -21.99 -6.86 4.46
CA GLY A 219 -22.45 -7.45 3.20
C GLY A 219 -22.09 -6.63 1.95
N VAL A 220 -21.11 -5.73 2.04
CA VAL A 220 -20.67 -4.90 0.88
C VAL A 220 -20.20 -5.78 -0.27
N PHE A 221 -19.40 -6.80 0.01
CA PHE A 221 -18.84 -7.70 -1.01
C PHE A 221 -19.82 -8.77 -1.52
N ASP A 222 -20.97 -8.94 -0.87
CA ASP A 222 -22.08 -9.72 -1.40
C ASP A 222 -22.93 -8.86 -2.34
N THR A 223 -23.12 -7.59 -1.99
CA THR A 223 -23.86 -6.61 -2.79
C THR A 223 -23.10 -6.20 -4.05
N TYR A 224 -21.78 -6.01 -3.92
CA TYR A 224 -20.87 -5.59 -5.01
C TYR A 224 -19.74 -6.63 -5.17
N PRO A 225 -20.04 -7.83 -5.70
CA PRO A 225 -19.06 -8.92 -5.79
C PRO A 225 -17.87 -8.62 -6.71
N GLY A 226 -18.02 -7.70 -7.67
CA GLY A 226 -16.98 -7.20 -8.57
C GLY A 226 -16.17 -6.02 -8.03
N LEU A 227 -16.47 -5.52 -6.83
CA LEU A 227 -15.72 -4.42 -6.21
C LEU A 227 -14.24 -4.79 -6.04
N LYS A 228 -13.34 -3.96 -6.56
CA LYS A 228 -11.88 -4.09 -6.40
C LYS A 228 -11.40 -3.11 -5.33
N LEU A 229 -10.92 -3.62 -4.19
CA LEU A 229 -10.43 -2.81 -3.08
C LEU A 229 -8.91 -3.00 -2.93
N ILE A 230 -8.15 -1.91 -2.98
CA ILE A 230 -6.71 -1.90 -2.77
C ILE A 230 -6.41 -1.46 -1.34
N ILE A 231 -5.51 -2.18 -0.67
CA ILE A 231 -5.03 -1.87 0.69
C ILE A 231 -3.51 -1.81 0.71
N GLY A 232 -2.96 -0.80 1.39
CA GLY A 232 -1.52 -0.58 1.43
C GLY A 232 -0.77 -1.40 2.47
N HIS A 233 0.51 -1.08 2.64
CA HIS A 233 1.33 -1.46 3.80
C HIS A 233 1.41 -2.98 4.03
N MET A 234 1.62 -3.74 2.94
CA MET A 234 1.67 -5.21 2.96
C MET A 234 0.40 -5.84 3.55
N GLY A 235 -0.75 -5.22 3.30
CA GLY A 235 -2.06 -5.72 3.72
C GLY A 235 -2.41 -5.35 5.16
N THR A 236 -1.72 -4.37 5.75
CA THR A 236 -2.04 -3.77 7.06
C THR A 236 -2.25 -4.80 8.18
N HIS A 237 -1.46 -5.87 8.17
CA HIS A 237 -1.54 -7.03 9.09
C HIS A 237 -2.81 -7.88 8.98
N LEU A 238 -3.72 -7.63 8.05
CA LEU A 238 -4.87 -8.50 7.82
C LEU A 238 -4.42 -9.88 7.34
N ALA A 239 -3.41 -9.96 6.46
CA ALA A 239 -2.89 -11.22 5.93
C ALA A 239 -2.54 -12.20 7.07
N SER A 240 -1.65 -11.82 7.99
CA SER A 240 -1.21 -12.67 9.11
C SER A 240 -2.30 -13.01 10.14
N ARG A 241 -3.48 -12.37 10.04
CA ARG A 241 -4.63 -12.57 10.94
C ARG A 241 -5.83 -13.18 10.24
N LEU A 242 -5.75 -13.42 8.92
CA LEU A 242 -6.87 -13.74 8.06
C LEU A 242 -7.60 -15.01 8.53
N GLU A 243 -6.86 -16.11 8.71
CA GLU A 243 -7.40 -17.39 9.18
C GLU A 243 -8.06 -17.25 10.56
N ARG A 244 -7.40 -16.53 11.48
CA ARG A 244 -7.95 -16.28 12.82
C ARG A 244 -9.25 -15.49 12.75
N ASN A 245 -9.29 -14.39 12.00
CA ASN A 245 -10.48 -13.56 11.85
C ASN A 245 -11.63 -14.36 11.21
N HIS A 246 -11.32 -15.12 10.16
CA HIS A 246 -12.29 -16.02 9.54
C HIS A 246 -12.87 -17.03 10.54
N ARG A 247 -12.02 -17.74 11.30
CA ARG A 247 -12.47 -18.69 12.33
C ARG A 247 -13.31 -18.01 13.42
N LEU A 248 -12.92 -16.82 13.87
CA LEU A 248 -13.67 -16.10 14.89
C LEU A 248 -15.07 -15.70 14.39
N ILE A 249 -15.18 -15.27 13.13
CA ILE A 249 -16.47 -14.98 12.49
C ILE A 249 -17.33 -16.25 12.42
N GLN A 250 -16.77 -17.36 11.95
CA GLN A 250 -17.49 -18.64 11.85
C GLN A 250 -17.90 -19.19 13.24
N ALA A 251 -17.15 -18.90 14.29
CA ALA A 251 -17.45 -19.38 15.63
C ALA A 251 -18.44 -18.50 16.41
N HIS A 252 -18.49 -17.19 16.15
CA HIS A 252 -19.20 -16.24 17.03
C HIS A 252 -20.32 -15.44 16.37
N VAL A 253 -20.33 -15.29 15.04
CA VAL A 253 -21.43 -14.59 14.34
C VAL A 253 -22.54 -15.60 14.06
N PRO A 254 -23.82 -15.37 14.40
CA PRO A 254 -24.91 -16.27 14.05
C PRO A 254 -24.99 -16.50 12.54
N VAL A 255 -25.30 -17.74 12.10
CA VAL A 255 -25.26 -18.14 10.68
C VAL A 255 -26.17 -17.26 9.82
N GLU A 256 -27.34 -16.92 10.35
CA GLU A 256 -28.36 -16.07 9.72
C GLU A 256 -27.95 -14.59 9.57
N LEU A 257 -26.89 -14.15 10.26
CA LEU A 257 -26.34 -12.80 10.18
C LEU A 257 -25.01 -12.74 9.42
N ARG A 258 -24.50 -13.88 8.93
CA ARG A 258 -23.23 -13.91 8.18
C ARG A 258 -23.46 -13.46 6.73
N PRO A 259 -22.46 -12.79 6.12
CA PRO A 259 -22.38 -12.69 4.67
C PRO A 259 -22.41 -14.09 4.02
N THR A 260 -22.96 -14.15 2.82
CA THR A 260 -23.04 -15.37 2.00
C THR A 260 -21.65 -15.87 1.64
N ARG A 261 -20.74 -14.95 1.33
CA ARG A 261 -19.36 -15.27 0.96
C ARG A 261 -18.48 -15.36 2.19
N HIS A 262 -17.49 -16.25 2.16
CA HIS A 262 -16.49 -16.33 3.22
C HIS A 262 -15.46 -15.20 3.11
N LEU A 263 -14.91 -14.77 4.25
CA LEU A 263 -13.83 -13.78 4.29
C LEU A 263 -12.62 -14.18 3.42
N LEU A 264 -12.29 -15.48 3.35
CA LEU A 264 -11.23 -16.00 2.48
C LEU A 264 -11.54 -15.80 0.99
N GLN A 265 -12.80 -16.00 0.59
CA GLN A 265 -13.22 -15.75 -0.79
C GLN A 265 -13.09 -14.27 -1.14
N VAL A 266 -13.56 -13.38 -0.25
CA VAL A 266 -13.45 -11.93 -0.42
C VAL A 266 -11.99 -11.48 -0.49
N TRP A 267 -11.12 -12.04 0.36
CA TRP A 267 -9.68 -11.79 0.33
C TRP A 267 -9.07 -12.09 -1.04
N HIS A 268 -9.45 -13.21 -1.67
CA HIS A 268 -8.90 -13.60 -2.97
C HIS A 268 -9.54 -12.88 -4.17
N SER A 269 -10.81 -12.53 -4.13
CA SER A 269 -11.48 -11.96 -5.31
C SER A 269 -11.57 -10.43 -5.33
N ASN A 270 -11.65 -9.80 -4.15
CA ASN A 270 -11.94 -8.37 -4.03
C ASN A 270 -10.71 -7.57 -3.58
N LEU A 271 -9.79 -8.17 -2.81
CA LEU A 271 -8.69 -7.43 -2.21
C LEU A 271 -7.39 -7.51 -3.02
N TYR A 272 -6.73 -6.37 -3.15
CA TYR A 272 -5.41 -6.19 -3.73
C TYR A 272 -4.50 -5.51 -2.70
N ILE A 273 -3.24 -5.91 -2.64
CA ILE A 273 -2.31 -5.48 -1.60
C ILE A 273 -1.14 -4.74 -2.22
N THR A 274 -0.76 -3.57 -1.69
CA THR A 274 0.47 -2.90 -2.10
C THR A 274 1.61 -3.04 -1.09
N THR A 275 2.85 -2.90 -1.58
CA THR A 275 4.08 -2.95 -0.77
C THR A 275 4.46 -1.61 -0.14
N SER A 276 3.59 -0.59 -0.20
CA SER A 276 3.90 0.78 0.24
C SER A 276 4.50 0.83 1.63
N HIS A 277 5.58 1.62 1.79
CA HIS A 277 6.30 1.81 3.04
C HIS A 277 6.87 0.54 3.73
N THR A 278 6.66 -0.66 3.18
CA THR A 278 6.90 -1.93 3.86
C THR A 278 7.83 -2.80 3.04
N PHE A 279 9.11 -2.42 3.05
CA PHE A 279 10.19 -3.06 2.29
C PHE A 279 10.83 -4.21 3.07
N ASN A 280 10.03 -5.23 3.40
CA ASN A 280 10.44 -6.32 4.29
C ASN A 280 10.06 -7.70 3.73
N LEU A 281 11.06 -8.54 3.48
CA LEU A 281 10.87 -9.90 2.95
C LEU A 281 10.11 -10.85 3.88
N ALA A 282 10.19 -10.69 5.20
CA ALA A 282 9.44 -11.51 6.16
C ALA A 282 7.94 -11.16 6.15
N ALA A 283 7.60 -9.88 5.92
CA ALA A 283 6.21 -9.49 5.71
C ALA A 283 5.70 -10.02 4.35
N MET A 284 6.54 -9.94 3.31
CA MET A 284 6.23 -10.50 1.99
C MET A 284 6.08 -12.02 2.01
N SER A 285 6.89 -12.76 2.79
CA SER A 285 6.74 -14.22 2.91
C SER A 285 5.37 -14.60 3.50
N SER A 286 4.95 -13.90 4.55
CA SER A 286 3.62 -14.09 5.14
C SER A 286 2.50 -13.78 4.14
N LEU A 287 2.69 -12.74 3.31
CA LEU A 287 1.70 -12.36 2.31
C LEU A 287 1.63 -13.37 1.15
N THR A 288 2.77 -13.86 0.67
CA THR A 288 2.85 -14.82 -0.44
C THR A 288 2.41 -16.23 -0.05
N GLU A 289 2.50 -16.59 1.23
CA GLU A 289 1.92 -17.84 1.76
C GLU A 289 0.38 -17.78 1.86
N LEU A 290 -0.19 -16.60 2.15
CA LEU A 290 -1.62 -16.43 2.44
C LEU A 290 -2.41 -15.75 1.30
N CYS A 291 -1.71 -15.23 0.30
CA CYS A 291 -2.26 -14.56 -0.85
C CYS A 291 -1.52 -14.99 -2.09
N CYS A 292 -2.27 -15.14 -3.18
CA CYS A 292 -1.67 -15.37 -4.48
C CYS A 292 -0.93 -14.11 -4.92
N ALA A 293 0.28 -14.28 -5.47
CA ALA A 293 1.10 -13.16 -5.95
C ALA A 293 0.40 -12.30 -7.01
N ASP A 294 -0.68 -12.80 -7.63
CA ASP A 294 -1.52 -12.10 -8.60
C ASP A 294 -2.37 -10.95 -8.02
N LYS A 295 -2.39 -10.80 -6.68
CA LYS A 295 -3.05 -9.70 -5.94
C LYS A 295 -2.09 -8.72 -5.31
N VAL A 296 -0.78 -8.95 -5.42
CA VAL A 296 0.22 -8.08 -4.82
C VAL A 296 0.73 -7.08 -5.85
N LEU A 297 0.85 -5.82 -5.45
CA LEU A 297 1.15 -4.66 -6.30
C LEU A 297 2.36 -3.93 -5.75
N TYR A 298 3.37 -3.68 -6.58
CA TYR A 298 4.49 -2.85 -6.17
C TYR A 298 4.06 -1.40 -5.90
N SER A 299 4.63 -0.81 -4.87
CA SER A 299 4.35 0.55 -4.42
C SER A 299 5.46 1.03 -3.48
N VAL A 300 5.71 2.35 -3.48
CA VAL A 300 6.76 2.98 -2.67
C VAL A 300 6.16 3.86 -1.58
N GLY A 301 5.29 4.81 -1.96
CA GLY A 301 4.90 5.90 -1.07
C GLY A 301 5.80 7.14 -1.21
N TRP A 302 6.30 7.43 -2.40
CA TRP A 302 7.05 8.67 -2.64
C TRP A 302 6.14 9.89 -2.43
N PRO A 303 6.62 11.02 -1.88
CA PRO A 303 7.98 11.32 -1.44
C PRO A 303 8.27 11.05 0.05
N THR A 304 7.40 10.34 0.76
CA THR A 304 7.61 10.07 2.19
C THR A 304 8.50 8.85 2.42
N SER A 305 8.59 7.94 1.44
CA SER A 305 9.60 6.88 1.30
C SER A 305 10.47 7.09 0.06
N SER A 306 11.67 6.49 0.02
CA SER A 306 12.58 6.60 -1.12
C SER A 306 12.30 5.56 -2.22
N CYS A 307 12.31 5.99 -3.48
CA CYS A 307 12.22 5.09 -4.63
C CYS A 307 13.40 4.10 -4.69
N THR A 308 14.57 4.46 -4.14
CA THR A 308 15.74 3.55 -4.10
C THR A 308 15.57 2.43 -3.08
N ASP A 309 14.86 2.69 -1.97
CA ASP A 309 14.59 1.67 -0.96
C ASP A 309 13.61 0.64 -1.52
N GLY A 310 12.57 1.12 -2.21
CA GLY A 310 11.66 0.25 -2.95
C GLY A 310 12.38 -0.56 -4.04
N LEU A 311 13.36 0.02 -4.74
CA LEU A 311 14.17 -0.71 -5.73
C LEU A 311 15.04 -1.79 -5.06
N SER A 312 15.68 -1.47 -3.93
CA SER A 312 16.46 -2.45 -3.16
C SER A 312 15.59 -3.64 -2.76
N PHE A 313 14.37 -3.38 -2.27
CA PHE A 313 13.42 -4.42 -1.93
C PHE A 313 13.08 -5.32 -3.11
N MET A 314 12.81 -4.76 -4.28
CA MET A 314 12.51 -5.58 -5.47
C MET A 314 13.72 -6.43 -5.90
N ARG A 315 14.95 -5.93 -5.76
CA ARG A 315 16.16 -6.73 -6.00
C ARG A 315 16.27 -7.88 -5.01
N ASP A 316 16.10 -7.59 -3.73
CA ASP A 316 16.16 -8.59 -2.66
C ASP A 316 15.07 -9.65 -2.83
N LEU A 317 13.84 -9.25 -3.16
CA LEU A 317 12.71 -10.16 -3.40
C LEU A 317 13.03 -11.13 -4.55
N ARG A 318 13.60 -10.61 -5.64
CA ARG A 318 13.92 -11.43 -6.81
C ARG A 318 14.94 -12.53 -6.54
N VAL A 319 15.94 -12.24 -5.71
CA VAL A 319 17.00 -13.22 -5.37
C VAL A 319 16.70 -14.01 -4.10
N SER A 320 15.59 -13.71 -3.41
CA SER A 320 15.25 -14.32 -2.13
C SER A 320 14.86 -15.80 -2.22
N GLY A 321 14.40 -16.25 -3.39
CA GLY A 321 13.78 -17.57 -3.57
C GLY A 321 12.35 -17.69 -3.00
N LEU A 322 11.75 -16.59 -2.53
CA LEU A 322 10.37 -16.60 -2.00
C LEU A 322 9.31 -16.75 -3.10
N ILE A 323 9.60 -16.27 -4.30
CA ILE A 323 8.68 -16.26 -5.44
C ILE A 323 9.42 -16.64 -6.73
N ASN A 324 8.68 -17.15 -7.71
CA ASN A 324 9.21 -17.44 -9.05
C ASN A 324 9.24 -16.16 -9.92
N ASP A 325 9.84 -16.26 -11.12
CA ASP A 325 9.96 -15.13 -12.06
C ASP A 325 8.60 -14.61 -12.57
N GLU A 326 7.59 -15.47 -12.69
CA GLU A 326 6.25 -15.06 -13.14
C GLU A 326 5.55 -14.22 -12.07
N ASP A 327 5.61 -14.67 -10.82
CA ASP A 327 5.10 -13.95 -9.65
C ASP A 327 5.84 -12.63 -9.45
N PHE A 328 7.15 -12.61 -9.69
CA PHE A 328 7.93 -11.38 -9.67
C PHE A 328 7.41 -10.37 -10.71
N ASP A 329 7.24 -10.80 -11.97
CA ASP A 329 6.68 -9.95 -13.04
C ASP A 329 5.25 -9.48 -12.71
N ASN A 330 4.45 -10.35 -12.09
CA ASN A 330 3.09 -10.03 -11.63
C ASN A 330 3.11 -8.88 -10.61
N ILE A 331 3.92 -9.02 -9.56
CA ILE A 331 4.08 -8.00 -8.50
C ILE A 331 4.67 -6.71 -9.05
N ALA A 332 5.69 -6.82 -9.92
CA ALA A 332 6.42 -5.69 -10.47
C ALA A 332 5.54 -4.80 -11.35
N TYR A 333 4.68 -5.37 -12.18
CA TYR A 333 3.83 -4.57 -13.07
C TYR A 333 2.55 -5.23 -13.60
N ARG A 334 2.53 -6.56 -13.88
CA ARG A 334 1.40 -7.13 -14.64
C ARG A 334 0.08 -7.05 -13.89
N ASN A 335 0.12 -7.19 -12.56
CA ASN A 335 -1.08 -7.04 -11.72
C ASN A 335 -1.62 -5.61 -11.80
N ALA A 336 -0.75 -4.61 -11.69
CA ALA A 336 -1.15 -3.21 -11.81
C ALA A 336 -1.71 -2.90 -13.21
N VAL A 337 -1.04 -3.38 -14.26
CA VAL A 337 -1.50 -3.21 -15.66
C VAL A 337 -2.89 -3.83 -15.86
N ARG A 338 -3.11 -5.05 -15.38
CA ARG A 338 -4.40 -5.75 -15.49
C ARG A 338 -5.49 -5.08 -14.65
N LEU A 339 -5.17 -4.69 -13.41
CA LEU A 339 -6.14 -4.12 -12.47
C LEU A 339 -6.62 -2.73 -12.90
N LEU A 340 -5.69 -1.90 -13.38
CA LEU A 340 -5.92 -0.47 -13.66
C LEU A 340 -6.08 -0.17 -15.16
N GLY A 341 -5.99 -1.17 -16.03
CA GLY A 341 -6.09 -0.98 -17.48
C GLY A 341 -4.95 -0.14 -18.08
N LEU A 342 -3.77 -0.15 -17.45
CA LEU A 342 -2.66 0.74 -17.82
C LEU A 342 -1.99 0.35 -19.13
N ARG A 343 -1.49 1.35 -19.84
CA ARG A 343 -0.56 1.17 -20.96
C ARG A 343 0.81 1.63 -20.53
N LEU A 344 1.79 0.72 -20.54
CA LEU A 344 3.15 1.08 -20.15
C LEU A 344 3.78 1.99 -21.21
N PRO A 345 4.50 3.05 -20.79
CA PRO A 345 5.25 3.90 -21.69
C PRO A 345 6.39 3.12 -22.34
N LYS A 346 6.66 3.42 -23.62
CA LYS A 346 7.84 2.97 -24.35
C LYS A 346 8.78 4.16 -24.49
N THR A 347 10.09 3.98 -24.34
CA THR A 347 11.05 5.05 -24.61
C THR A 347 11.18 5.28 -26.12
N GLU A 348 11.73 6.43 -26.52
CA GLU A 348 11.90 6.82 -27.94
C GLU A 348 12.76 5.82 -28.75
N ASP A 349 13.70 5.13 -28.11
CA ASP A 349 14.52 4.07 -28.69
C ASP A 349 13.84 2.68 -28.64
N GLY A 350 12.58 2.62 -28.19
CA GLY A 350 11.80 1.39 -28.03
C GLY A 350 12.25 0.50 -26.86
N THR A 351 13.17 0.97 -26.03
CA THR A 351 13.57 0.27 -24.80
C THR A 351 12.53 0.44 -23.70
N GLN A 352 12.61 -0.39 -22.65
CA GLN A 352 11.66 -0.37 -21.55
C GLN A 352 12.38 0.13 -20.30
N ILE A 353 11.86 1.18 -19.65
CA ILE A 353 12.38 1.63 -18.35
C ILE A 353 12.04 0.54 -17.33
N GLY A 354 13.03 0.07 -16.57
CA GLY A 354 12.80 -0.98 -15.60
C GLY A 354 14.08 -1.55 -14.99
N LEU A 355 13.90 -2.56 -14.15
CA LEU A 355 14.97 -3.35 -13.54
C LEU A 355 15.66 -4.24 -14.59
N ASP A 356 16.98 -4.42 -14.51
CA ASP A 356 17.68 -5.34 -15.41
C ASP A 356 17.32 -6.81 -15.15
N ALA A 357 16.97 -7.55 -16.21
CA ALA A 357 16.63 -8.97 -16.10
C ALA A 357 17.82 -9.85 -15.67
N GLN A 358 19.06 -9.48 -16.00
CA GLN A 358 20.26 -10.27 -15.69
C GLN A 358 21.00 -9.84 -14.40
N GLY A 359 20.34 -9.09 -13.53
CA GLY A 359 20.87 -8.71 -12.22
C GLY A 359 21.82 -7.52 -12.28
N ASP A 360 21.49 -6.50 -11.49
CA ASP A 360 22.36 -5.33 -11.27
C ASP A 360 23.45 -5.65 -10.25
N GLY A 361 24.28 -6.69 -10.50
CA GLY A 361 25.53 -6.95 -9.76
C GLY A 361 25.48 -6.83 -8.23
N ALA A 362 24.35 -7.12 -7.58
CA ALA A 362 24.25 -7.13 -6.13
C ALA A 362 24.53 -8.55 -5.67
N ASP A 363 25.75 -8.78 -5.19
CA ASP A 363 26.11 -9.98 -4.44
C ASP A 363 25.08 -10.15 -3.32
N GLY A 364 24.20 -11.13 -3.49
CA GLY A 364 23.19 -11.50 -2.51
C GLY A 364 23.88 -11.98 -1.24
N ALA A 365 24.27 -11.04 -0.39
CA ALA A 365 24.70 -11.34 0.96
C ALA A 365 23.54 -12.04 1.66
N LYS A 366 23.75 -13.31 2.03
CA LYS A 366 22.77 -14.12 2.75
C LYS A 366 22.20 -13.33 3.92
N LEU A 367 20.88 -13.30 3.96
CA LEU A 367 20.01 -12.57 4.87
C LEU A 367 20.44 -12.71 6.34
N ARG A 368 21.01 -11.63 6.91
CA ARG A 368 20.80 -11.04 8.27
C ARG A 368 21.98 -10.11 8.67
N PRO A 369 22.13 -8.91 8.08
CA PRO A 369 23.21 -7.98 8.46
C PRO A 369 23.06 -7.38 9.87
N TRP A 370 21.84 -7.32 10.42
CA TRP A 370 21.57 -6.71 11.73
C TRP A 370 21.81 -7.64 12.94
N LEU A 371 22.29 -8.87 12.70
CA LEU A 371 22.78 -9.76 13.78
C LEU A 371 24.30 -9.64 13.98
N SER A 372 25.04 -9.02 13.05
CA SER A 372 26.44 -8.65 13.27
C SER A 372 26.52 -7.31 13.98
N VAL A 373 26.20 -7.31 15.27
CA VAL A 373 26.66 -6.24 16.16
C VAL A 373 28.16 -6.46 16.35
N GLY A 374 28.96 -5.69 15.64
CA GLY A 374 30.39 -5.60 15.91
C GLY A 374 30.58 -4.95 17.27
N SER A 375 30.80 -5.75 18.31
CA SER A 375 31.36 -5.26 19.56
C SER A 375 32.84 -4.96 19.33
N SER A 376 33.16 -3.70 19.02
CA SER A 376 34.48 -3.15 19.28
C SER A 376 34.64 -3.05 20.79
N GLY A 377 35.23 -4.08 21.38
CA GLY A 377 35.59 -4.14 22.79
C GLY A 377 36.67 -5.19 22.93
N THR A 378 37.92 -4.74 23.01
CA THR A 378 39.05 -5.55 23.46
C THR A 378 38.71 -6.08 24.85
N ASP A 379 38.63 -7.40 25.02
CA ASP A 379 39.08 -8.05 26.24
C ASP A 379 39.45 -9.51 25.94
N ASP A 380 40.69 -9.79 26.35
CA ASP A 380 41.42 -11.04 26.27
C ASP A 380 40.90 -12.01 27.33
N LEU A 381 40.30 -13.13 26.95
CA LEU A 381 40.21 -14.32 27.80
C LEU A 381 40.23 -15.61 26.96
N SER A 382 41.40 -16.22 26.95
CA SER A 382 41.65 -17.63 26.65
C SER A 382 40.63 -18.57 27.31
N GLY A 383 40.10 -19.55 26.57
CA GLY A 383 39.19 -20.56 27.11
C GLY A 383 38.66 -21.55 26.07
N SER A 384 39.33 -22.70 25.98
CA SER A 384 38.97 -23.92 25.24
C SER A 384 37.49 -24.34 25.35
N GLY A 385 36.88 -24.82 24.26
CA GLY A 385 35.64 -25.61 24.36
C GLY A 385 34.89 -25.93 23.06
N ALA A 386 35.38 -26.94 22.32
CA ALA A 386 34.64 -27.89 21.47
C ALA A 386 33.64 -27.36 20.40
N ILE A 387 34.10 -27.45 19.15
CA ILE A 387 33.33 -27.49 17.91
C ILE A 387 32.54 -28.81 17.84
N LEU A 388 31.22 -28.74 17.70
CA LEU A 388 30.39 -29.86 17.21
C LEU A 388 30.05 -29.62 15.74
N THR A 389 30.92 -30.09 14.86
CA THR A 389 30.64 -30.28 13.43
C THR A 389 29.91 -31.61 13.25
N GLY A 390 28.70 -31.59 12.70
CA GLY A 390 28.04 -32.82 12.27
C GLY A 390 26.55 -32.72 12.00
N ALA A 391 26.16 -32.15 10.85
CA ALA A 391 24.99 -32.58 10.10
C ALA A 391 25.08 -32.05 8.67
N SER A 392 25.49 -32.94 7.75
CA SER A 392 25.34 -32.75 6.32
C SER A 392 23.86 -32.66 5.97
N PHE A 393 23.40 -31.52 5.47
CA PHE A 393 22.13 -31.44 4.76
C PHE A 393 22.37 -31.95 3.34
N THR A 394 21.94 -33.19 3.10
CA THR A 394 21.83 -33.80 1.78
C THR A 394 20.76 -33.11 0.94
N SER A 395 20.93 -33.27 -0.37
CA SER A 395 20.27 -32.64 -1.51
C SER A 395 18.77 -32.36 -1.40
N ALA A 396 18.40 -31.23 -2.01
CA ALA A 396 17.07 -30.82 -2.42
C ALA A 396 16.18 -32.01 -2.83
N ALA A 397 15.22 -32.35 -1.97
CA ALA A 397 13.97 -32.93 -2.40
C ALA A 397 13.08 -31.76 -2.85
N GLU A 398 12.64 -31.80 -4.11
CA GLU A 398 11.59 -30.94 -4.64
C GLU A 398 10.35 -31.09 -3.74
N PHE A 399 10.12 -30.10 -2.87
CA PHE A 399 8.83 -29.94 -2.22
C PHE A 399 7.90 -29.28 -3.24
N PRO A 400 6.86 -29.95 -3.74
CA PRO A 400 5.84 -29.26 -4.52
C PRO A 400 5.22 -28.20 -3.62
N PHE A 401 5.29 -26.93 -4.04
CA PHE A 401 4.53 -25.86 -3.42
C PHE A 401 3.07 -26.30 -3.35
N PRO A 402 2.42 -26.29 -2.16
CA PRO A 402 1.02 -26.66 -2.08
C PRO A 402 0.22 -25.68 -2.94
N HIS A 403 -0.59 -26.23 -3.85
CA HIS A 403 -1.58 -25.47 -4.60
C HIS A 403 -2.51 -24.72 -3.63
N SER A 404 -2.99 -23.57 -4.10
CA SER A 404 -3.90 -22.65 -3.43
C SER A 404 -4.87 -23.32 -2.43
N PRO A 405 -5.12 -22.73 -1.24
CA PRO A 405 -6.05 -23.26 -0.23
C PRO A 405 -7.53 -23.33 -0.69
N LEU A 406 -7.82 -23.08 -1.98
CA LEU A 406 -9.15 -23.17 -2.57
C LEU A 406 -9.63 -24.62 -2.81
N GLU A 407 -8.76 -25.64 -2.78
CA GLU A 407 -9.20 -27.03 -2.93
C GLU A 407 -10.00 -27.58 -1.74
N THR A 408 -10.03 -26.87 -0.60
CA THR A 408 -10.78 -27.27 0.60
C THR A 408 -12.04 -26.45 0.87
N VAL A 409 -12.46 -25.56 -0.05
CA VAL A 409 -13.62 -24.66 0.15
C VAL A 409 -14.91 -25.21 -0.50
N ASN A 410 -14.94 -26.50 -0.84
CA ASN A 410 -16.14 -27.18 -1.35
C ASN A 410 -16.85 -28.06 -0.29
N GLU A 411 -16.68 -27.78 1.00
CA GLU A 411 -17.46 -28.40 2.08
C GLU A 411 -18.34 -27.40 2.83
#